data_AF-A0A7C0XAA5-F1
#
_entry.id   AF-A0A7C0XAA5-F1
#
_cell.length_a   1.000
_cell.length_b   1.000
_cell.length_c   1.000
_cell.angle_alpha   90.00
_cell.angle_beta   90.00
_cell.angle_gamma   90.00
#
_symmetry.space_group_name_H-M   'P 1'
#
loop_
_entity.id
_entity.type
_entity.pdbx_description
1 polymer ?
#
loop_
_entity_poly.entity_id
_entity_poly.type
_entity_poly.pdbx_seq_one_letter_code
_entity_poly.pdbx_strand_id
1 'polypeptide(L)'
;CAVHQTIAPIEVQELIEAHPDAEVMAHPECTRETRKLAHYVGSTSQMLRHAKESGSKKFIVVTEKGLVYRMQKEMPNKTFIPVETAICTNMKKINLDNLLRSLQEEIYEVEISPNIAERVRQTLIKTRKLLEK
;
A
#
# COMPACT_ATOMS: atom_id res chain seq x y z
N CYS A 1 8.34 2.74 -7.08
CA CYS A 1 7.58 3.95 -6.67
C CYS A 1 8.47 4.90 -5.89
N ALA A 2 8.34 6.23 -6.06
CA ALA A 2 9.10 7.21 -5.28
C ALA A 2 8.85 7.10 -3.76
N VAL A 3 7.58 6.94 -3.36
CA VAL A 3 7.18 6.85 -1.93
C VAL A 3 7.87 5.67 -1.22
N HIS A 4 7.95 4.51 -1.87
CA HIS A 4 8.59 3.33 -1.27
C HIS A 4 10.11 3.41 -1.25
N GLN A 5 10.70 4.15 -2.20
CA GLN A 5 12.16 4.31 -2.32
C GLN A 5 12.70 5.38 -1.37
N THR A 6 11.87 6.32 -0.91
CA THR A 6 12.26 7.34 0.08
C THR A 6 12.24 6.82 1.51
N ILE A 7 11.65 5.66 1.78
CA ILE A 7 11.66 5.06 3.13
C ILE A 7 13.07 4.59 3.45
N ALA A 8 13.74 5.31 4.35
CA ALA A 8 15.11 5.03 4.72
C ALA A 8 15.19 3.80 5.64
N PRO A 9 16.17 2.90 5.47
CA PRO A 9 16.35 1.77 6.38
C PRO A 9 16.51 2.19 7.84
N ILE A 10 17.15 3.34 8.10
CA ILE A 10 17.34 3.88 9.45
C ILE A 10 16.02 4.22 10.13
N GLU A 11 15.05 4.80 9.40
CA GLU A 11 13.72 5.12 9.92
C GLU A 11 12.97 3.85 10.35
N VAL A 12 13.12 2.76 9.58
CA VAL A 12 12.54 1.46 9.94
C VAL A 12 13.26 0.85 11.14
N GLN A 13 14.58 1.00 11.23
CA GLN A 13 15.37 0.51 12.36
C GLN A 13 14.99 1.23 13.67
N GLU A 14 14.81 2.54 13.63
CA GLU A 14 14.33 3.33 14.79
C GLU A 14 12.95 2.87 15.26
N LEU A 15 12.04 2.55 14.33
CA LEU A 15 10.73 1.98 14.66
C LEU A 15 10.84 0.59 15.29
N ILE A 16 11.75 -0.25 14.81
CA ILE A 16 12.01 -1.58 15.39
C ILE A 16 12.54 -1.44 16.82
N GLU A 17 13.46 -0.50 17.06
CA GLU A 17 14.02 -0.23 18.38
C GLU A 17 12.98 0.31 19.36
N ALA A 18 12.07 1.17 18.89
CA ALA A 18 10.95 1.69 19.69
C ALA A 18 9.86 0.63 19.94
N HIS A 19 9.72 -0.35 19.06
CA HIS A 19 8.67 -1.37 19.10
C HIS A 19 9.24 -2.78 18.84
N PRO A 20 10.09 -3.31 19.74
CA PRO A 20 10.79 -4.58 19.52
C PRO A 20 9.85 -5.80 19.48
N ASP A 21 8.61 -5.65 19.95
CA ASP A 21 7.56 -6.67 19.89
C ASP A 21 6.70 -6.59 18.61
N ALA A 22 6.97 -5.65 17.72
CA ALA A 22 6.19 -5.44 16.50
C ALA A 22 6.72 -6.26 15.31
N GLU A 23 5.78 -6.82 14.55
CA GLU A 23 6.08 -7.52 13.30
C GLU A 23 6.20 -6.51 12.14
N VAL A 24 7.40 -6.35 11.61
CA VAL A 24 7.68 -5.53 10.42
C VAL A 24 7.17 -6.18 9.13
N MET A 25 6.32 -5.46 8.39
CA MET A 25 5.88 -5.81 7.04
C MET A 25 6.30 -4.72 6.05
N ALA A 26 6.84 -5.09 4.89
CA ALA A 26 7.28 -4.14 3.86
C ALA A 26 6.68 -4.41 2.47
N HIS A 27 6.51 -3.33 1.69
CA HIS A 27 6.10 -3.44 0.30
C HIS A 27 7.26 -3.92 -0.59
N PRO A 28 7.02 -4.76 -1.63
CA PRO A 28 8.08 -5.21 -2.54
C PRO A 28 8.78 -4.09 -3.31
N GLU A 29 8.16 -2.91 -3.42
CA GLU A 29 8.74 -1.73 -4.07
C GLU A 29 9.75 -0.96 -3.21
N CYS A 30 9.90 -1.30 -1.93
CA CYS A 30 10.92 -0.72 -1.07
C CYS A 30 12.34 -1.14 -1.50
N THR A 31 13.34 -0.36 -1.09
CA THR A 31 14.75 -0.69 -1.30
C THR A 31 15.08 -2.07 -0.74
N ARG A 32 16.16 -2.69 -1.25
CA ARG A 32 16.56 -4.03 -0.81
C ARG A 32 16.93 -4.02 0.68
N GLU A 33 17.57 -2.95 1.12
CA GLU A 33 18.03 -2.69 2.47
C GLU A 33 16.83 -2.63 3.42
N THR A 34 15.80 -1.86 3.07
CA THR A 34 14.56 -1.78 3.84
C THR A 34 13.82 -3.12 3.87
N ARG A 35 13.76 -3.86 2.76
CA ARG A 35 13.11 -5.18 2.71
C ARG A 35 13.81 -6.23 3.57
N LYS A 36 15.12 -6.13 3.80
CA LYS A 36 15.87 -7.04 4.68
C LYS A 36 15.51 -6.91 6.16
N LEU A 37 14.95 -5.77 6.56
CA LEU A 37 14.47 -5.52 7.92
C LEU A 37 13.07 -6.09 8.18
N ALA A 38 12.37 -6.55 7.14
CA ALA A 38 11.00 -7.00 7.23
C ALA A 38 10.89 -8.51 7.52
N HIS A 39 9.96 -8.89 8.39
CA HIS A 39 9.55 -10.28 8.60
C HIS A 39 8.66 -10.77 7.46
N TYR A 40 7.91 -9.86 6.84
CA TYR A 40 7.00 -10.15 5.73
C TYR A 40 7.15 -9.13 4.60
N VAL A 41 7.18 -9.60 3.35
CA VAL A 41 7.19 -8.75 2.16
C VAL A 41 6.00 -9.08 1.25
N GLY A 42 5.15 -8.10 0.96
CA GLY A 42 3.96 -8.31 0.14
C GLY A 42 3.26 -7.02 -0.29
N SER A 43 2.32 -7.14 -1.23
CA SER A 43 1.44 -6.05 -1.62
C SER A 43 0.55 -5.59 -0.46
N THR A 44 -0.09 -4.43 -0.59
CA THR A 44 -0.97 -3.89 0.46
C THR A 44 -2.09 -4.87 0.85
N SER A 45 -2.69 -5.56 -0.13
CA SER A 45 -3.71 -6.60 0.11
C SER A 45 -3.12 -7.85 0.78
N GLN A 46 -1.89 -8.24 0.42
CA GLN A 46 -1.19 -9.36 1.04
C GLN A 46 -0.80 -9.05 2.50
N MET A 47 -0.29 -7.84 2.78
CA MET A 47 0.00 -7.37 4.14
C MET A 47 -1.27 -7.33 5.01
N LEU A 48 -2.40 -6.86 4.46
CA LEU A 48 -3.67 -6.85 5.17
C LEU A 48 -4.14 -8.26 5.54
N ARG A 49 -4.02 -9.22 4.61
CA ARG A 49 -4.35 -10.63 4.86
C ARG A 49 -3.42 -11.25 5.91
N HIS A 50 -2.12 -11.04 5.74
CA HIS A 50 -1.10 -11.52 6.68
C HIS A 50 -1.36 -11.00 8.10
N ALA A 51 -1.68 -9.72 8.25
CA ALA A 51 -2.01 -9.14 9.54
C ALA A 51 -3.28 -9.75 10.17
N LYS A 52 -4.26 -10.19 9.38
CA LYS A 52 -5.46 -10.89 9.90
C LYS A 52 -5.14 -12.29 10.41
N GLU A 53 -4.25 -12.99 9.71
CA GLU A 53 -3.87 -14.38 10.00
C GLU A 53 -2.78 -14.49 11.07
N SER A 54 -1.90 -13.49 11.19
CA SER A 54 -0.81 -13.46 12.18
C SER A 54 -1.33 -13.36 13.61
N GLY A 55 -0.68 -14.07 14.53
CA GLY A 55 -0.91 -13.97 15.97
C GLY A 55 -0.39 -12.66 16.59
N SER A 56 0.44 -11.90 15.86
CA SER A 56 1.01 -10.65 16.36
C SER A 56 -0.06 -9.59 16.62
N LYS A 57 0.17 -8.78 17.66
CA LYS A 57 -0.70 -7.66 18.06
C LYS A 57 -0.21 -6.32 17.56
N LYS A 58 1.07 -6.19 17.20
CA LYS A 58 1.68 -4.94 16.73
C LYS A 58 2.40 -5.17 15.42
N PHE A 59 2.25 -4.22 14.50
CA PHE A 59 2.88 -4.29 13.18
C PHE A 59 3.51 -2.97 12.81
N ILE A 60 4.74 -3.00 12.29
CA ILE A 60 5.35 -1.86 11.61
C ILE A 60 5.03 -2.00 10.12
N VAL A 61 4.37 -0.99 9.55
CA VAL A 61 3.79 -1.04 8.21
C VAL A 61 4.61 -0.15 7.27
N VAL A 62 5.57 -0.78 6.56
CA VAL A 62 6.55 -0.13 5.70
C VAL A 62 6.01 -0.01 4.27
N THR A 63 5.04 0.89 4.09
CA THR A 63 4.41 1.24 2.81
C THR A 63 3.75 2.63 2.92
N GLU A 64 2.89 3.02 1.98
CA GLU A 64 2.13 4.28 2.09
C GLU A 64 1.27 4.30 3.37
N LYS A 65 1.36 5.40 4.14
CA LYS A 65 0.75 5.57 5.47
C LYS A 65 -0.76 5.35 5.50
N GLY A 66 -1.47 5.63 4.41
CA GLY A 66 -2.93 5.46 4.31
C GLY A 66 -3.40 4.02 4.52
N LEU A 67 -2.54 3.01 4.31
CA LEU A 67 -2.90 1.62 4.60
C LEU A 67 -3.22 1.38 6.09
N VAL A 68 -2.52 2.07 6.99
CA VAL A 68 -2.69 1.92 8.44
C VAL A 68 -4.12 2.24 8.87
N TYR A 69 -4.74 3.28 8.30
CA TYR A 69 -6.14 3.61 8.60
C TYR A 69 -7.09 2.44 8.30
N ARG A 70 -6.93 1.82 7.12
CA ARG A 70 -7.73 0.66 6.73
C ARG A 70 -7.48 -0.53 7.65
N MET A 71 -6.22 -0.82 7.96
CA MET A 71 -5.84 -1.91 8.86
C MET A 71 -6.45 -1.71 10.26
N GLN A 72 -6.36 -0.51 10.82
CA GLN A 72 -6.93 -0.19 12.13
C GLN A 72 -8.47 -0.32 12.14
N LYS A 73 -9.13 0.10 11.06
CA LYS A 73 -10.59 -0.04 10.91
C LYS A 73 -11.03 -1.51 10.85
N GLU A 74 -10.29 -2.35 10.13
CA GLU A 74 -10.63 -3.76 9.96
C GLU A 74 -10.18 -4.63 11.15
N MET A 75 -9.16 -4.21 11.90
CA MET A 75 -8.56 -4.95 13.01
C MET A 75 -8.33 -4.03 14.22
N PRO A 76 -9.39 -3.54 14.89
CA PRO A 76 -9.27 -2.54 15.96
C PRO A 76 -8.49 -3.02 17.19
N ASN A 77 -8.39 -4.33 17.38
CA ASN A 77 -7.68 -4.95 18.51
C ASN A 77 -6.17 -5.14 18.25
N LYS A 78 -5.65 -4.67 17.11
CA LYS A 78 -4.25 -4.70 16.74
C LYS A 78 -3.73 -3.27 16.58
N THR A 79 -2.44 -3.08 16.78
CA THR A 79 -1.75 -1.79 16.62
C THR A 79 -0.95 -1.81 15.32
N PHE A 80 -1.11 -0.76 14.52
CA PHE A 80 -0.40 -0.58 13.26
C PHE A 80 0.41 0.72 13.31
N ILE A 81 1.73 0.60 13.21
CA ILE A 81 2.69 1.69 13.30
C ILE A 81 3.13 2.04 11.87
N PRO A 82 2.78 3.22 11.35
CA PRO A 82 3.20 3.63 10.01
C PRO A 82 4.65 4.12 9.99
N VAL A 83 5.23 4.13 8.79
CA VAL A 83 6.31 5.05 8.46
C VAL A 83 5.70 6.43 8.17
N GLU A 84 5.94 7.41 9.04
CA GLU A 84 5.24 8.70 9.02
C GLU A 84 5.52 9.52 7.75
N THR A 85 6.73 9.39 7.20
CA THR A 85 7.16 10.11 5.99
C THR A 85 6.60 9.53 4.69
N ALA A 86 6.04 8.31 4.72
CA ALA A 86 5.62 7.57 3.54
C ALA A 86 4.24 8.03 3.00
N ILE A 87 4.19 9.23 2.44
CA ILE A 87 2.95 9.85 1.93
C ILE A 87 3.00 9.97 0.40
N CYS A 88 2.01 9.37 -0.28
CA CYS A 88 1.83 9.58 -1.71
C CYS A 88 1.01 10.85 -1.97
N THR A 89 1.69 11.96 -2.26
CA THR A 89 1.04 13.27 -2.55
C THR A 89 0.01 13.20 -3.66
N ASN A 90 0.24 12.41 -4.70
CA ASN A 90 -0.73 12.21 -5.78
C ASN A 90 -2.00 11.49 -5.33
N MET A 91 -1.91 10.51 -4.42
CA MET A 91 -3.11 9.87 -3.85
C MET A 91 -3.90 10.85 -2.97
N LYS A 92 -3.23 11.79 -2.30
CA LYS A 92 -3.88 12.80 -1.44
C LYS A 92 -4.46 13.99 -2.21
N LYS A 93 -4.38 14.01 -3.55
CA LYS A 93 -5.10 14.98 -4.37
C LYS A 93 -6.62 14.75 -4.33
N ILE A 94 -7.07 13.53 -4.08
CA ILE A 94 -8.50 13.23 -3.91
C ILE A 94 -8.94 13.65 -2.52
N ASN A 95 -9.98 14.48 -2.43
CA ASN A 95 -10.56 14.98 -1.19
C ASN A 95 -12.10 14.99 -1.28
N LEU A 96 -12.79 15.30 -0.18
CA LEU A 96 -14.26 15.24 -0.13
C LEU A 96 -14.91 16.25 -1.10
N ASP A 97 -14.33 17.45 -1.24
CA ASP A 97 -14.90 18.51 -2.09
C ASP A 97 -14.82 18.13 -3.57
N ASN A 98 -13.66 17.65 -4.04
CA ASN A 98 -13.51 17.27 -5.43
C ASN A 98 -14.20 15.95 -5.76
N LEU A 99 -14.34 15.04 -4.80
CA LEU A 99 -15.15 13.84 -4.95
C LEU A 99 -16.63 14.21 -5.10
N LEU A 100 -17.14 15.09 -4.24
CA LEU A 100 -18.52 15.57 -4.32
C LEU A 100 -18.77 16.24 -5.68
N ARG A 101 -17.88 17.12 -6.10
CA ARG A 101 -17.96 17.79 -7.40
C ARG A 101 -17.95 16.80 -8.56
N SER A 102 -17.02 15.83 -8.51
CA SER A 102 -16.90 14.78 -9.52
C SER A 102 -18.20 14.00 -9.69
N LEU A 103 -18.90 13.69 -8.59
CA LEU A 103 -20.17 12.98 -8.61
C LEU A 103 -21.34 13.85 -9.07
N GLN A 104 -21.37 15.13 -8.68
CA GLN A 104 -22.46 16.05 -9.04
C GLN A 104 -22.42 16.49 -10.51
N GLU A 105 -21.22 16.69 -11.03
CA GLU A 105 -20.98 17.18 -12.40
C GLU A 105 -20.69 16.03 -13.38
N GLU A 106 -20.62 14.78 -12.91
CA GLU A 106 -20.23 13.59 -13.70
C GLU A 106 -18.88 13.73 -14.44
N ILE A 107 -17.95 14.50 -13.87
CA ILE A 107 -16.58 14.67 -14.35
C ILE A 107 -15.59 13.94 -13.42
N TYR A 108 -14.39 13.57 -13.83
CA TYR A 108 -13.75 13.76 -15.12
C TYR A 108 -13.77 12.44 -15.87
N GLU A 109 -14.49 12.39 -16.99
CA GLU A 109 -14.53 11.20 -17.83
C GLU A 109 -13.12 10.84 -18.31
N VAL A 110 -12.74 9.56 -18.18
CA VAL A 110 -11.44 9.05 -18.60
C VAL A 110 -11.58 8.44 -19.99
N GLU A 111 -11.15 9.18 -21.00
CA GLU A 111 -11.14 8.71 -22.39
C GLU A 111 -9.80 8.07 -22.76
N ILE A 112 -9.85 6.95 -23.47
CA ILE A 112 -8.68 6.22 -23.98
C ILE A 112 -8.95 5.86 -25.44
N SER A 113 -7.96 6.05 -26.32
CA SER A 113 -8.16 5.72 -27.74
C SER A 113 -8.47 4.22 -27.94
N PRO A 114 -9.41 3.86 -28.84
CA PRO A 114 -9.84 2.46 -29.01
C PRO A 114 -8.70 1.49 -29.32
N ASN A 115 -7.72 1.93 -30.12
CA ASN A 115 -6.54 1.12 -30.46
C ASN A 115 -5.69 0.81 -29.21
N ILE A 116 -5.44 1.81 -28.36
CA ILE A 116 -4.67 1.64 -27.12
C ILE A 116 -5.45 0.73 -26.16
N ALA A 117 -6.74 1.00 -25.98
CA ALA A 117 -7.60 0.23 -25.09
C ALA A 117 -7.60 -1.27 -25.44
N GLU A 118 -7.75 -1.60 -26.72
CA GLU A 118 -7.77 -3.00 -27.17
C GLU A 118 -6.43 -3.72 -26.93
N ARG A 119 -5.31 -3.06 -27.25
CA ARG A 119 -3.97 -3.64 -27.04
C ARG A 119 -3.69 -3.91 -25.56
N VAL A 120 -4.03 -2.96 -24.69
CA VAL A 120 -3.86 -3.11 -23.23
C VAL A 120 -4.80 -4.21 -22.71
N ARG A 121 -6.06 -4.24 -23.17
CA ARG A 121 -7.05 -5.25 -22.78
C ARG A 121 -6.56 -6.67 -23.04
N GLN A 122 -6.01 -6.95 -24.22
CA GLN A 122 -5.47 -8.27 -24.55
C GLN A 122 -4.34 -8.69 -23.61
N THR A 123 -3.48 -7.73 -23.23
CA THR A 123 -2.38 -7.97 -22.29
C THR A 123 -2.91 -8.31 -20.90
N LEU A 124 -3.88 -7.53 -20.39
CA LEU A 124 -4.50 -7.78 -19.08
C LEU A 124 -5.21 -9.15 -19.02
N ILE A 125 -5.94 -9.52 -20.07
CA ILE A 125 -6.60 -10.84 -20.18
C ILE A 125 -5.57 -11.96 -20.13
N LYS A 126 -4.46 -11.83 -20.86
CA LYS A 126 -3.39 -12.84 -20.87
C LYS A 126 -2.76 -12.98 -19.49
N THR A 127 -2.44 -11.87 -18.82
CA THR A 127 -1.90 -11.89 -17.45
C THR A 127 -2.85 -12.58 -16.48
N ARG A 128 -4.16 -12.28 -16.53
CA ARG A 128 -5.15 -12.93 -15.67
C ARG A 128 -5.17 -14.45 -15.87
N LYS A 129 -5.20 -14.91 -17.12
CA LYS A 129 -5.16 -16.35 -17.45
C LYS A 129 -3.89 -17.07 -16.95
N LEU A 130 -2.78 -16.36 -16.79
CA LEU A 130 -1.55 -16.93 -16.24
C LEU A 130 -1.58 -17.04 -14.71
N LEU A 131 -2.31 -16.13 -14.04
CA LEU A 131 -2.44 -16.11 -12.57
C LEU A 131 -3.54 -17.06 -12.05
N GLU A 132 -4.51 -17.44 -12.89
CA GLU A 132 -5.59 -18.39 -12.57
C GLU A 132 -5.20 -19.87 -12.74
N LYS A 133 -3.98 -20.15 -13.23
CA LYS A 133 -3.41 -21.49 -13.34
C LYS A 133 -2.55 -21.81 -12.12
#